data_AF-A0A0D2BRJ7-F1
#
_entry.id   AF-A0A0D2BRJ7-F1
#
_cell.length_a   1.000
_cell.length_b   1.000
_cell.length_c   1.000
_cell.angle_alpha   90.00
_cell.angle_beta   90.00
_cell.angle_gamma   90.00
#
_symmetry.space_group_name_H-M   'P 1'
#
loop_
_entity.id
_entity.type
_entity.pdbx_description
1 polymer ?
#
loop_
_entity_poly.entity_id
_entity_poly.type
_entity_poly.pdbx_seq_one_letter_code
_entity_poly.pdbx_strand_id
1 'polypeptide(L)'
;MATDSLVLLKPIKENTHQLPEDLKTSPNTATLKAKMSSFASKIQAEYERLFTERKDQMSTRARERRDNILRLILAFKQHQKAEAISLFMAVDDLTCTINYESVDFEPAAEIVQLCHPFIQKSASDHILFIHESANLFLLQQHLTADQSDLFLARKCLAVLCQDQYRNPQAAVDLLKRHVLGITIEGADGQPSTADSSVYRYAALCFQEHVTAVSKPPDDLIEMLARFLRGTEYVTWSENLFDLKQQASFGGHLTVLSRLS
;
A
#
# COMPACT_ATOMS: atom_id res chain seq x y z
N MET A 1 -8.77 21.31 -44.66
CA MET A 1 -10.06 20.59 -44.56
C MET A 1 -9.78 19.24 -43.91
N ALA A 2 -10.45 18.98 -42.78
CA ALA A 2 -10.53 17.76 -41.94
C ALA A 2 -10.35 18.18 -40.46
N THR A 3 -11.34 18.83 -39.85
CA THR A 3 -12.39 18.25 -38.97
C THR A 3 -11.87 17.61 -37.69
N ASP A 4 -12.03 18.39 -36.62
CA ASP A 4 -12.12 18.08 -35.20
C ASP A 4 -12.76 16.73 -34.85
N SER A 5 -12.23 16.09 -33.82
CA SER A 5 -13.00 15.22 -32.90
C SER A 5 -12.29 15.17 -31.54
N LEU A 6 -12.31 16.30 -30.83
CA LEU A 6 -12.15 16.36 -29.38
C LEU A 6 -13.42 15.80 -28.74
N VAL A 7 -13.40 14.54 -28.32
CA VAL A 7 -14.45 13.98 -27.46
C VAL A 7 -14.25 14.55 -26.06
N LEU A 8 -14.85 15.71 -25.83
CA LEU A 8 -15.10 16.29 -24.52
C LEU A 8 -15.99 15.32 -23.72
N LEU A 9 -15.39 14.56 -22.80
CA LEU A 9 -16.09 13.90 -21.72
C LEU A 9 -16.86 14.97 -20.93
N LYS A 10 -18.19 14.99 -21.12
CA LYS A 10 -19.09 15.84 -20.35
C LYS A 10 -18.95 15.50 -18.86
N PRO A 11 -18.84 16.50 -17.97
CA PRO A 11 -18.84 16.25 -16.54
C PRO A 11 -20.19 15.69 -16.11
N ILE A 12 -20.16 14.65 -15.27
CA ILE A 12 -21.32 14.12 -14.55
C ILE A 12 -21.83 15.25 -13.64
N LYS A 13 -22.80 16.03 -14.11
CA LYS A 13 -23.31 17.23 -13.42
C LYS A 13 -24.79 17.22 -13.09
N GLU A 14 -25.52 16.12 -13.29
CA GLU A 14 -26.99 16.17 -13.16
C GLU A 14 -27.60 15.56 -11.89
N ASN A 15 -26.85 14.94 -10.97
CA ASN A 15 -27.45 14.38 -9.74
C ASN A 15 -26.84 14.83 -8.40
N THR A 16 -25.75 15.60 -8.41
CA THR A 16 -25.07 16.04 -7.17
C THR A 16 -25.75 17.22 -6.48
N HIS A 17 -26.68 17.92 -7.15
CA HIS A 17 -27.35 19.11 -6.59
C HIS A 17 -28.68 18.83 -5.88
N GLN A 18 -29.29 17.64 -6.00
CA GLN A 18 -30.58 17.33 -5.36
C GLN A 18 -30.44 16.72 -3.95
N LEU A 19 -29.34 16.01 -3.68
CA LEU A 19 -29.12 15.31 -2.41
C LEU A 19 -29.07 16.21 -1.16
N PRO A 20 -28.43 17.40 -1.18
CA PRO A 20 -28.36 18.25 0.00
C PRO A 20 -29.72 18.81 0.44
N GLU A 21 -30.65 19.01 -0.50
CA GLU A 21 -31.98 19.58 -0.23
C GLU A 21 -32.98 18.51 0.24
N ASP A 22 -32.92 17.29 -0.30
CA ASP A 22 -33.80 16.18 0.08
C ASP A 22 -33.49 15.58 1.47
N LEU A 23 -32.25 15.77 1.96
CA LEU A 23 -31.83 15.39 3.31
C LEU A 23 -32.30 16.42 4.36
N LYS A 24 -32.34 17.72 4.01
CA LYS A 24 -32.79 18.81 4.89
C LYS A 24 -34.30 18.76 5.20
N THR A 25 -35.09 18.15 4.33
CA THR A 25 -36.57 18.09 4.43
C THR A 25 -37.09 16.82 5.11
N SER A 26 -36.22 15.98 5.67
CA SER A 26 -36.64 14.69 6.24
C SER A 26 -37.27 14.87 7.64
N PRO A 27 -38.54 14.46 7.83
CA PRO A 27 -39.29 14.76 9.06
C PRO A 27 -38.88 13.92 10.28
N ASN A 28 -38.15 12.80 10.08
CA ASN A 28 -37.62 11.99 11.16
C ASN A 28 -36.37 11.19 10.75
N THR A 29 -35.65 10.68 11.75
CA THR A 29 -34.41 9.91 11.60
C THR A 29 -34.58 8.59 10.85
N ALA A 30 -35.75 7.94 10.94
CA ALA A 30 -36.04 6.72 10.21
C ALA A 30 -36.17 6.95 8.70
N THR A 31 -36.87 8.02 8.30
CA THR A 31 -37.03 8.44 6.90
C THR A 31 -35.71 8.90 6.31
N LEU A 32 -34.89 9.62 7.09
CA LEU A 32 -33.53 9.98 6.70
C LEU A 32 -32.67 8.73 6.44
N LYS A 33 -32.69 7.76 7.36
CA LYS A 33 -31.97 6.48 7.22
C LYS A 33 -32.43 5.69 6.00
N ALA A 34 -33.74 5.65 5.72
CA ALA A 34 -34.30 5.01 4.55
C ALA A 34 -33.85 5.68 3.24
N LYS A 35 -33.89 7.02 3.17
CA LYS A 35 -33.39 7.79 2.03
C LYS A 35 -31.89 7.60 1.80
N MET A 36 -31.08 7.63 2.87
CA MET A 36 -29.64 7.36 2.80
C MET A 36 -29.34 5.94 2.35
N SER A 37 -30.11 4.95 2.81
CA SER A 37 -29.95 3.55 2.39
C SER A 37 -30.31 3.35 0.92
N SER A 38 -31.38 4.00 0.44
CA SER A 38 -31.75 3.97 -0.98
C SER A 38 -30.66 4.60 -1.86
N PHE A 39 -30.14 5.76 -1.46
CA PHE A 39 -29.03 6.40 -2.18
C PHE A 39 -27.76 5.54 -2.18
N ALA A 40 -27.39 4.98 -1.03
CA ALA A 40 -26.24 4.07 -0.92
C ALA A 40 -26.41 2.84 -1.83
N SER A 41 -27.61 2.27 -1.90
CA SER A 41 -27.88 1.13 -2.78
C SER A 41 -27.72 1.47 -4.27
N LYS A 42 -28.10 2.69 -4.68
CA LYS A 42 -27.89 3.16 -6.06
C LYS A 42 -26.41 3.34 -6.39
N ILE A 43 -25.62 3.86 -5.46
CA ILE A 43 -24.15 3.97 -5.61
C ILE A 43 -23.52 2.58 -5.74
N GLN A 44 -23.90 1.64 -4.88
CA GLN A 44 -23.37 0.27 -4.92
C GLN A 44 -23.69 -0.41 -6.25
N ALA A 45 -24.93 -0.30 -6.73
CA ALA A 45 -25.34 -0.84 -8.03
C ALA A 45 -24.56 -0.20 -9.20
N GLU A 46 -24.29 1.10 -9.13
CA GLU A 46 -23.52 1.79 -10.15
C GLU A 46 -22.03 1.38 -10.14
N TYR A 47 -21.43 1.21 -8.95
CA TYR A 47 -20.07 0.66 -8.85
C TYR A 47 -19.98 -0.77 -9.38
N GLU A 48 -20.96 -1.62 -9.08
CA GLU A 48 -20.99 -2.99 -9.60
C GLU A 48 -21.09 -3.01 -11.13
N ARG A 49 -21.95 -2.15 -11.70
CA ARG A 49 -22.08 -1.98 -13.14
C ARG A 49 -20.74 -1.58 -13.76
N LEU A 50 -20.09 -0.54 -13.22
CA LEU A 50 -18.80 -0.04 -13.72
C LEU A 50 -17.68 -1.08 -13.55
N PHE A 51 -17.67 -1.83 -12.45
CA PHE A 51 -16.69 -2.88 -12.19
C PHE A 51 -16.81 -4.02 -13.20
N THR A 52 -18.04 -4.47 -13.48
CA THR A 52 -18.34 -5.56 -14.41
C THR A 52 -18.05 -5.16 -15.85
N GLU A 53 -18.52 -3.99 -16.29
CA GLU A 53 -18.26 -3.48 -17.65
C GLU A 53 -16.76 -3.39 -17.95
N ARG A 54 -15.96 -2.88 -17.00
CA ARG A 54 -14.51 -2.83 -17.15
C ARG A 54 -13.88 -4.21 -17.14
N LYS A 55 -14.35 -5.12 -16.26
CA LYS A 55 -13.84 -6.50 -16.18
C LYS A 55 -14.01 -7.23 -17.52
N ASP A 56 -15.11 -7.02 -18.22
CA ASP A 56 -15.39 -7.66 -19.50
C ASP A 56 -14.51 -7.13 -20.65
N GLN A 57 -14.01 -5.90 -20.51
CA GLN A 57 -13.11 -5.26 -21.47
C GLN A 57 -11.63 -5.58 -21.22
N MET A 58 -11.29 -6.21 -20.09
CA MET A 58 -9.91 -6.48 -19.69
C MET A 58 -9.49 -7.92 -20.00
N SER A 59 -8.23 -8.07 -20.41
CA SER A 59 -7.59 -9.40 -20.46
C SER A 59 -7.48 -10.02 -19.07
N THR A 60 -7.33 -11.35 -18.99
CA THR A 60 -7.13 -12.04 -17.69
C THR A 60 -5.95 -11.48 -16.92
N ARG A 61 -4.81 -11.26 -17.58
CA ARG A 61 -3.62 -10.66 -16.97
C ARG A 61 -3.89 -9.25 -16.43
N ALA A 62 -4.61 -8.41 -17.17
CA ALA A 62 -4.96 -7.06 -16.72
C ALA A 62 -5.90 -7.08 -15.50
N ARG A 63 -6.84 -8.03 -15.46
CA ARG A 63 -7.73 -8.23 -14.31
C ARG A 63 -6.97 -8.66 -13.06
N GLU A 64 -6.09 -9.66 -13.18
CA GLU A 64 -5.24 -10.10 -12.07
C GLU A 64 -4.35 -8.96 -11.55
N ARG A 65 -3.75 -8.19 -12.47
CA ARG A 65 -2.94 -7.02 -12.11
C ARG A 65 -3.75 -5.96 -11.38
N ARG A 66 -4.95 -5.61 -11.88
CA ARG A 66 -5.88 -4.68 -11.22
C ARG A 66 -6.24 -5.17 -9.81
N ASP A 67 -6.62 -6.43 -9.66
CA ASP A 67 -7.07 -6.97 -8.38
C ASP A 67 -5.93 -6.99 -7.36
N ASN A 68 -4.70 -7.28 -7.79
CA ASN A 68 -3.50 -7.19 -6.94
C ASN A 68 -3.17 -5.74 -6.54
N ILE A 69 -3.27 -4.78 -7.46
CA ILE A 69 -3.11 -3.36 -7.15
C ILE A 69 -4.15 -2.91 -6.11
N LEU A 70 -5.42 -3.29 -6.31
CA LEU A 70 -6.49 -2.96 -5.36
C LEU A 70 -6.25 -3.59 -3.99
N ARG A 71 -5.78 -4.84 -3.92
CA ARG A 71 -5.39 -5.47 -2.64
C ARG A 71 -4.31 -4.67 -1.91
N LEU A 72 -3.29 -4.21 -2.61
CA LEU A 72 -2.26 -3.36 -2.01
C LEU A 72 -2.86 -2.06 -1.46
N ILE A 73 -3.62 -1.34 -2.29
CA ILE A 73 -4.23 -0.05 -1.92
C ILE A 73 -5.17 -0.21 -0.71
N LEU A 74 -5.96 -1.28 -0.67
CA LEU A 74 -6.87 -1.58 0.43
C LEU A 74 -6.15 -1.93 1.73
N ALA A 75 -5.00 -2.62 1.64
CA ALA A 75 -4.26 -3.06 2.82
C ALA A 75 -3.40 -1.95 3.42
N PHE A 76 -2.83 -1.07 2.59
CA PHE A 76 -1.90 -0.04 3.02
C PHE A 76 -2.45 0.79 4.18
N LYS A 77 -1.65 0.95 5.24
CA LYS A 77 -2.03 1.74 6.43
C LYS A 77 -1.96 3.25 6.20
N GLN A 78 -1.28 3.65 5.13
CA GLN A 78 -1.14 5.03 4.69
C GLN A 78 -1.14 5.06 3.16
N HIS A 79 -1.73 6.09 2.57
CA HIS A 79 -1.69 6.26 1.11
C HIS A 79 -0.25 6.24 0.59
N GLN A 80 -0.01 5.47 -0.46
CA GLN A 80 1.31 5.31 -1.06
C GLN A 80 1.40 6.04 -2.40
N LYS A 81 2.63 6.42 -2.77
CA LYS A 81 2.93 6.90 -4.12
C LYS A 81 2.76 5.78 -5.13
N ALA A 82 2.44 6.13 -6.37
CA ALA A 82 2.28 5.17 -7.46
C ALA A 82 3.54 4.32 -7.67
N GLU A 83 4.72 4.94 -7.58
CA GLU A 83 6.02 4.25 -7.65
C GLU A 83 6.16 3.16 -6.59
N ALA A 84 5.82 3.45 -5.33
CA ALA A 84 5.90 2.46 -4.25
C ALA A 84 4.93 1.28 -4.48
N ILE A 85 3.74 1.55 -5.00
CA ILE A 85 2.77 0.50 -5.36
C ILE A 85 3.34 -0.38 -6.48
N SER A 86 3.92 0.21 -7.52
CA SER A 86 4.55 -0.53 -8.63
C SER A 86 5.75 -1.36 -8.15
N LEU A 87 6.57 -0.83 -7.25
CA LEU A 87 7.65 -1.58 -6.61
C LEU A 87 7.13 -2.76 -5.80
N PHE A 88 6.08 -2.59 -4.99
CA PHE A 88 5.45 -3.70 -4.27
C PHE A 88 4.83 -4.74 -5.21
N MET A 89 4.28 -4.32 -6.34
CA MET A 89 3.81 -5.24 -7.38
C MET A 89 4.95 -6.07 -7.97
N ALA A 90 6.14 -5.47 -8.16
CA ALA A 90 7.34 -6.10 -8.69
C ALA A 90 8.09 -7.02 -7.70
N VAL A 91 7.76 -7.01 -6.41
CA VAL A 91 8.34 -7.92 -5.41
C VAL A 91 7.85 -9.35 -5.65
N ASP A 92 8.76 -10.29 -5.84
CA ASP A 92 8.47 -11.72 -5.82
C ASP A 92 8.55 -12.23 -4.37
N ASP A 93 7.48 -12.82 -3.87
CA ASP A 93 7.38 -13.31 -2.49
C ASP A 93 8.12 -14.63 -2.25
N LEU A 94 8.37 -15.40 -3.30
CA LEU A 94 9.10 -16.67 -3.24
C LEU A 94 10.62 -16.43 -3.24
N THR A 95 11.10 -15.63 -4.19
CA THR A 95 12.54 -15.34 -4.33
C THR A 95 13.01 -14.19 -3.44
N CYS A 96 12.08 -13.42 -2.86
CA CYS A 96 12.37 -12.23 -2.07
C CYS A 96 13.21 -11.20 -2.88
N THR A 97 12.90 -11.02 -4.16
CA THR A 97 13.59 -10.07 -5.04
C THR A 97 12.63 -9.10 -5.72
N ILE A 98 13.10 -7.89 -6.05
CA ILE A 98 12.32 -6.95 -6.88
C ILE A 98 12.72 -7.16 -8.34
N ASN A 99 11.73 -7.47 -9.18
CA ASN A 99 11.92 -7.48 -10.63
C ASN A 99 11.75 -6.05 -11.18
N TYR A 100 12.83 -5.29 -11.25
CA TYR A 100 12.81 -3.91 -11.75
C TYR A 100 12.37 -3.79 -13.22
N GLU A 101 12.49 -4.84 -14.03
CA GLU A 101 11.98 -4.85 -15.41
C GLU A 101 10.45 -4.87 -15.48
N SER A 102 9.79 -5.28 -14.39
CA SER A 102 8.33 -5.31 -14.27
C SER A 102 7.73 -4.04 -13.66
N VAL A 103 8.58 -3.07 -13.26
CA VAL A 103 8.17 -1.78 -12.74
C VAL A 103 7.73 -0.90 -13.90
N ASP A 104 6.50 -0.40 -13.83
CA ASP A 104 5.92 0.41 -14.91
C ASP A 104 6.70 1.72 -15.11
N PHE A 105 6.84 2.13 -16.37
CA PHE A 105 7.47 3.41 -16.71
C PHE A 105 6.63 4.61 -16.25
N GLU A 106 5.29 4.50 -16.32
CA GLU A 106 4.34 5.48 -15.79
C GLU A 106 3.37 4.83 -14.80
N PRO A 107 3.83 4.48 -13.57
CA PRO A 107 3.03 3.74 -12.59
C PRO A 107 1.66 4.34 -12.33
N ALA A 108 1.60 5.67 -12.22
CA ALA A 108 0.37 6.35 -11.84
C ALA A 108 -0.68 6.30 -12.96
N ALA A 109 -0.26 6.44 -14.22
CA ALA A 109 -1.17 6.37 -15.36
C ALA A 109 -1.75 4.96 -15.48
N GLU A 110 -0.90 3.94 -15.35
CA GLU A 110 -1.32 2.54 -15.43
C GLU A 110 -2.24 2.14 -14.27
N ILE A 111 -1.88 2.47 -13.02
CA ILE A 111 -2.70 2.20 -11.84
C ILE A 111 -4.08 2.85 -11.98
N VAL A 112 -4.13 4.13 -12.35
CA VAL A 112 -5.41 4.85 -12.53
C VAL A 112 -6.19 4.21 -13.68
N GLN A 113 -5.56 3.87 -14.80
CA GLN A 113 -6.23 3.25 -15.93
C GLN A 113 -6.83 1.89 -15.57
N LEU A 114 -6.10 1.02 -14.87
CA LEU A 114 -6.55 -0.32 -14.48
C LEU A 114 -7.63 -0.28 -13.41
N CYS A 115 -7.50 0.62 -12.43
CA CYS A 115 -8.38 0.70 -11.27
C CYS A 115 -9.52 1.73 -11.41
N HIS A 116 -9.63 2.43 -12.55
CA HIS A 116 -10.74 3.32 -12.84
C HIS A 116 -12.09 2.57 -12.77
N PRO A 117 -13.15 3.17 -12.20
CA PRO A 117 -13.25 4.55 -11.71
C PRO A 117 -12.87 4.73 -10.23
N PHE A 118 -12.41 3.69 -9.54
CA PHE A 118 -12.34 3.68 -8.07
C PHE A 118 -11.18 4.48 -7.51
N ILE A 119 -10.14 4.68 -8.31
CA ILE A 119 -8.85 5.23 -7.89
C ILE A 119 -8.54 6.50 -8.66
N GLN A 120 -7.92 7.45 -7.97
CA GLN A 120 -7.35 8.67 -8.55
C GLN A 120 -5.95 8.95 -8.00
N LYS A 121 -5.20 9.76 -8.74
CA LYS A 121 -3.89 10.27 -8.35
C LYS A 121 -4.04 11.65 -7.71
N SER A 122 -3.35 11.88 -6.58
CA SER A 122 -3.25 13.19 -5.93
C SER A 122 -2.19 14.08 -6.59
N ALA A 123 -2.17 15.37 -6.24
CA ALA A 123 -1.13 16.30 -6.70
C ALA A 123 0.29 15.88 -6.28
N SER A 124 0.43 15.16 -5.15
CA SER A 124 1.70 14.63 -4.63
C SER A 124 1.98 13.18 -5.08
N ASP A 125 1.33 12.73 -6.15
CA ASP A 125 1.47 11.38 -6.74
C ASP A 125 1.03 10.22 -5.83
N HIS A 126 0.27 10.52 -4.78
CA HIS A 126 -0.32 9.47 -3.93
C HIS A 126 -1.57 8.92 -4.60
N ILE A 127 -1.75 7.61 -4.48
CA ILE A 127 -2.91 6.90 -5.02
C ILE A 127 -3.99 6.83 -3.94
N LEU A 128 -5.18 7.30 -4.29
CA LEU A 128 -6.31 7.47 -3.38
C LEU A 128 -7.58 6.88 -3.98
N PHE A 129 -8.50 6.44 -3.14
CA PHE A 129 -9.88 6.20 -3.59
C PHE A 129 -10.52 7.53 -4.01
N ILE A 130 -11.37 7.50 -5.04
CA ILE A 130 -12.18 8.66 -5.44
C ILE A 130 -13.14 9.08 -4.32
N HIS A 131 -13.58 8.11 -3.52
CA HIS A 131 -14.47 8.30 -2.37
C HIS A 131 -14.43 7.05 -1.48
N GLU A 132 -14.65 7.21 -0.17
CA GLU A 132 -14.62 6.10 0.81
C GLU A 132 -15.64 5.00 0.49
N SER A 133 -16.75 5.33 -0.18
CA SER A 133 -17.73 4.33 -0.63
C SER A 133 -17.16 3.32 -1.62
N ALA A 134 -16.16 3.70 -2.42
CA ALA A 134 -15.50 2.77 -3.34
C ALA A 134 -14.66 1.73 -2.59
N ASN A 135 -13.96 2.16 -1.53
CA ASN A 135 -13.24 1.27 -0.61
C ASN A 135 -14.21 0.25 0.01
N LEU A 136 -15.30 0.75 0.61
CA LEU A 136 -16.31 -0.11 1.23
C LEU A 136 -16.97 -1.08 0.23
N PHE A 137 -17.28 -0.62 -0.99
CA PHE A 137 -17.79 -1.49 -2.05
C PHE A 137 -16.85 -2.65 -2.34
N LEU A 138 -15.57 -2.36 -2.58
CA LEU A 138 -14.58 -3.39 -2.91
C LEU A 138 -14.43 -4.41 -1.77
N LEU A 139 -14.35 -3.95 -0.52
CA LEU A 139 -14.23 -4.82 0.66
C LEU A 139 -15.47 -5.67 0.94
N GLN A 140 -16.64 -5.23 0.48
CA GLN A 140 -17.90 -5.95 0.69
C GLN A 140 -18.19 -6.99 -0.40
N GLN A 141 -17.76 -6.73 -1.65
CA GLN A 141 -18.24 -7.49 -2.81
C GLN A 141 -17.14 -8.24 -3.57
N HIS A 142 -15.91 -7.70 -3.64
CA HIS A 142 -14.91 -8.19 -4.59
C HIS A 142 -13.60 -8.64 -3.94
N LEU A 143 -13.23 -8.05 -2.81
CA LEU A 143 -11.98 -8.30 -2.09
C LEU A 143 -12.28 -8.36 -0.60
N THR A 144 -11.40 -9.01 0.16
CA THR A 144 -11.51 -9.05 1.62
C THR A 144 -10.32 -8.35 2.26
N ALA A 145 -10.54 -7.74 3.43
CA ALA A 145 -9.47 -7.13 4.20
C ALA A 145 -8.38 -8.16 4.55
N ASP A 146 -8.79 -9.34 5.01
CA ASP A 146 -7.90 -10.45 5.39
C ASP A 146 -6.99 -10.90 4.23
N GLN A 147 -7.54 -11.10 3.02
CA GLN A 147 -6.72 -11.44 1.84
C GLN A 147 -5.80 -10.30 1.41
N SER A 148 -6.22 -9.05 1.61
CA SER A 148 -5.43 -7.87 1.26
C SER A 148 -4.26 -7.70 2.23
N ASP A 149 -4.50 -7.83 3.54
CA ASP A 149 -3.45 -7.84 4.57
C ASP A 149 -2.52 -9.05 4.41
N LEU A 150 -3.02 -10.24 4.08
CA LEU A 150 -2.18 -11.41 3.77
C LEU A 150 -1.25 -11.14 2.57
N PHE A 151 -1.79 -10.56 1.50
CA PHE A 151 -1.01 -10.23 0.31
C PHE A 151 0.11 -9.24 0.66
N LEU A 152 -0.22 -8.15 1.37
CA LEU A 152 0.76 -7.15 1.75
C LEU A 152 1.76 -7.66 2.81
N ALA A 153 1.34 -8.54 3.73
CA ALA A 153 2.23 -9.18 4.70
C ALA A 153 3.34 -9.98 4.00
N ARG A 154 2.98 -10.80 3.01
CA ARG A 154 3.96 -11.55 2.20
C ARG A 154 4.93 -10.61 1.49
N LYS A 155 4.41 -9.56 0.85
CA LYS A 155 5.23 -8.57 0.16
C LYS A 155 6.19 -7.84 1.11
N CYS A 156 5.72 -7.43 2.28
CA CYS A 156 6.56 -6.81 3.30
C CYS A 156 7.66 -7.75 3.80
N LEU A 157 7.32 -8.99 4.14
CA LEU A 157 8.32 -9.98 4.58
C LEU A 157 9.34 -10.29 3.47
N ALA A 158 8.90 -10.39 2.22
CA ALA A 158 9.77 -10.59 1.07
C ALA A 158 10.74 -9.42 0.87
N VAL A 159 10.28 -8.18 1.03
CA VAL A 159 11.14 -6.99 1.02
C VAL A 159 12.18 -7.04 2.14
N LEU A 160 11.76 -7.34 3.37
CA LEU A 160 12.67 -7.44 4.52
C LEU A 160 13.68 -8.58 4.38
N CYS A 161 13.34 -9.64 3.64
CA CYS A 161 14.19 -10.79 3.39
C CYS A 161 15.07 -10.68 2.14
N GLN A 162 15.15 -9.52 1.48
CA GLN A 162 16.05 -9.33 0.33
C GLN A 162 17.51 -9.56 0.72
N ASP A 163 18.30 -10.12 -0.21
CA ASP A 163 19.69 -10.53 0.04
C ASP A 163 20.59 -9.41 0.56
N GLN A 164 20.32 -8.17 0.16
CA GLN A 164 21.05 -6.99 0.65
C GLN A 164 20.92 -6.80 2.17
N TYR A 165 19.84 -7.26 2.79
CA TYR A 165 19.63 -7.19 4.23
C TYR A 165 20.14 -8.41 4.99
N ARG A 166 20.47 -9.50 4.27
CA ARG A 166 20.99 -10.75 4.85
C ARG A 166 22.49 -10.72 5.12
N ASN A 167 23.20 -9.72 4.63
CA ASN A 167 24.66 -9.64 4.75
C ASN A 167 25.07 -9.47 6.24
N PRO A 168 25.75 -10.46 6.84
CA PRO A 168 26.18 -10.38 8.25
C PRO A 168 27.11 -9.21 8.53
N GLN A 169 27.94 -8.83 7.56
CA GLN A 169 28.85 -7.71 7.71
C GLN A 169 28.09 -6.39 7.85
N ALA A 170 27.04 -6.20 7.05
CA ALA A 170 26.18 -5.01 7.13
C ALA A 170 25.50 -4.88 8.50
N ALA A 171 24.99 -6.00 9.04
CA ALA A 171 24.39 -6.03 10.38
C ALA A 171 25.41 -5.70 11.49
N VAL A 172 26.63 -6.24 11.39
CA VAL A 172 27.73 -5.95 12.34
C VAL A 172 28.11 -4.47 12.27
N ASP A 173 28.18 -3.90 11.08
CA ASP A 173 28.56 -2.50 10.90
C ASP A 173 27.47 -1.53 11.41
N LEU A 174 26.20 -1.87 11.22
CA LEU A 174 25.06 -1.20 11.87
C LEU A 174 25.16 -1.24 13.40
N LEU A 175 25.42 -2.43 13.97
CA LEU A 175 25.57 -2.60 15.42
C LEU A 175 26.75 -1.82 15.99
N LYS A 176 27.92 -1.84 15.33
CA LYS A 176 29.09 -1.05 15.74
C LYS A 176 28.77 0.43 15.76
N ARG A 177 28.03 0.92 14.75
CA ARG A 177 27.61 2.31 14.67
C ARG A 177 26.73 2.69 15.86
N HIS A 178 25.70 1.89 16.17
CA HIS A 178 24.72 2.24 17.21
C HIS A 178 25.19 1.97 18.64
N VAL A 179 25.98 0.90 18.87
CA VAL A 179 26.45 0.52 20.20
C VAL A 179 27.75 1.23 20.58
N LEU A 180 28.69 1.33 19.64
CA LEU A 180 30.05 1.84 19.91
C LEU A 180 30.26 3.28 19.42
N GLY A 181 29.30 3.85 18.69
CA GLY A 181 29.45 5.18 18.08
C GLY A 181 30.55 5.21 17.00
N ILE A 182 30.95 4.06 16.46
CA ILE A 182 32.01 3.98 15.45
C ILE A 182 31.40 4.28 14.09
N THR A 183 31.73 5.44 13.54
CA THR A 183 31.47 5.76 12.14
C THR A 183 32.54 5.07 11.30
N ILE A 184 32.14 4.04 10.54
CA ILE A 184 33.07 3.33 9.64
C ILE A 184 33.21 4.16 8.37
N GLU A 185 34.31 4.92 8.27
CA GLU A 185 34.70 5.61 7.03
C GLU A 185 34.95 4.54 5.93
N GLY A 186 34.19 4.60 4.84
CA GLY A 186 34.22 3.60 3.77
C GLY A 186 32.92 2.81 3.57
N ALA A 187 31.88 3.05 4.38
CA ALA A 187 30.52 2.60 4.10
C ALA A 187 29.82 3.41 2.98
N ASP A 188 30.55 4.27 2.26
CA ASP A 188 30.09 5.09 1.12
C ASP A 188 29.58 4.28 -0.10
N GLY A 189 29.60 2.95 -0.02
CA GLY A 189 29.05 2.05 -1.04
C GLY A 189 27.92 1.15 -0.57
N GLN A 190 27.57 1.15 0.73
CA GLN A 190 26.36 0.47 1.17
C GLN A 190 25.20 1.44 0.98
N PRO A 191 24.25 1.17 0.06
CA PRO A 191 23.04 1.98 0.00
C PRO A 191 22.46 2.01 1.40
N SER A 192 22.13 3.20 1.90
CA SER A 192 21.37 3.32 3.13
C SER A 192 20.20 2.37 2.98
N THR A 193 20.20 1.31 3.78
CA THR A 193 19.26 0.20 3.67
C THR A 193 17.80 0.69 3.80
N ALA A 194 17.64 1.91 4.33
CA ALA A 194 16.42 2.68 4.52
C ALA A 194 15.97 3.56 3.32
N ASP A 195 16.74 3.69 2.24
CA ASP A 195 16.42 4.62 1.13
C ASP A 195 15.31 4.11 0.21
N SER A 196 15.02 2.81 0.25
CA SER A 196 13.92 2.23 -0.50
C SER A 196 12.59 2.54 0.19
N SER A 197 11.70 3.24 -0.51
CA SER A 197 10.34 3.58 -0.02
C SER A 197 9.56 2.34 0.41
N VAL A 198 9.75 1.21 -0.29
CA VAL A 198 9.10 -0.07 0.04
C VAL A 198 9.72 -0.73 1.27
N TYR A 199 11.05 -0.63 1.47
CA TYR A 199 11.68 -1.13 2.70
C TYR A 199 11.23 -0.33 3.91
N ARG A 200 11.22 1.00 3.82
CA ARG A 200 10.74 1.86 4.90
C ARG A 200 9.32 1.50 5.31
N TYR A 201 8.41 1.31 4.33
CA TYR A 201 7.05 0.86 4.64
C TYR A 201 7.04 -0.52 5.30
N ALA A 202 7.72 -1.50 4.71
CA ALA A 202 7.75 -2.87 5.23
C ALA A 202 8.31 -2.91 6.66
N ALA A 203 9.41 -2.21 6.93
CA ALA A 203 10.06 -2.15 8.23
C ALA A 203 9.14 -1.56 9.31
N LEU A 204 8.30 -0.58 8.96
CA LEU A 204 7.38 0.07 9.90
C LEU A 204 6.07 -0.71 10.10
N CYS A 205 5.57 -1.39 9.06
CA CYS A 205 4.18 -1.86 9.01
C CYS A 205 4.00 -3.39 8.86
N PHE A 206 5.04 -4.19 8.59
CA PHE A 206 4.85 -5.63 8.31
C PHE A 206 4.10 -6.36 9.43
N GLN A 207 4.43 -6.05 10.69
CA GLN A 207 3.85 -6.68 11.87
C GLN A 207 2.34 -6.47 11.94
N GLU A 208 1.86 -5.28 11.57
CA GLU A 208 0.42 -4.95 11.58
C GLU A 208 -0.33 -5.83 10.58
N HIS A 209 0.22 -6.01 9.37
CA HIS A 209 -0.37 -6.88 8.36
C HIS A 209 -0.34 -8.34 8.77
N VAL A 210 0.78 -8.83 9.31
CA VAL A 210 0.88 -10.23 9.80
C VAL A 210 -0.15 -10.50 10.90
N THR A 211 -0.35 -9.57 11.83
CA THR A 211 -1.32 -9.75 12.93
C THR A 211 -2.78 -9.53 12.52
N ALA A 212 -3.01 -8.84 11.40
CA ALA A 212 -4.36 -8.62 10.86
C ALA A 212 -4.94 -9.86 10.16
N VAL A 213 -4.10 -10.82 9.76
CA VAL A 213 -4.54 -12.07 9.14
C VAL A 213 -5.12 -12.99 10.22
N SER A 214 -6.43 -13.25 10.12
CA SER A 214 -7.20 -13.99 11.14
C SER A 214 -6.77 -15.45 11.24
N LYS A 215 -6.42 -16.07 10.12
CA LYS A 215 -5.92 -17.44 10.03
C LYS A 215 -4.71 -17.48 9.10
N PRO A 216 -3.50 -17.18 9.61
CA PRO A 216 -2.30 -17.13 8.78
C PRO A 216 -2.00 -18.51 8.19
N PRO A 217 -1.74 -18.61 6.87
CA PRO A 217 -1.37 -19.88 6.25
C PRO A 217 0.07 -20.26 6.62
N ASP A 218 0.39 -21.56 6.53
CA ASP A 218 1.68 -22.11 6.95
C ASP A 218 2.87 -21.43 6.24
N ASP A 219 2.71 -21.07 4.96
CA ASP A 219 3.74 -20.38 4.19
C ASP A 219 4.07 -18.99 4.74
N LEU A 220 3.06 -18.24 5.22
CA LEU A 220 3.30 -16.93 5.84
C LEU A 220 4.04 -17.10 7.18
N ILE A 221 3.67 -18.12 7.96
CA ILE A 221 4.33 -18.43 9.23
C ILE A 221 5.78 -18.85 9.00
N GLU A 222 6.04 -19.65 7.96
CA GLU A 222 7.39 -20.04 7.57
C GLU A 222 8.23 -18.83 7.13
N MET A 223 7.67 -17.94 6.30
CA MET A 223 8.33 -16.69 5.92
C MET A 223 8.69 -15.84 7.13
N LEU A 224 7.76 -15.66 8.07
CA LEU A 224 8.00 -14.91 9.30
C LEU A 224 9.07 -15.59 10.17
N ALA A 225 9.00 -16.91 10.34
CA ALA A 225 9.98 -17.65 11.13
C ALA A 225 11.39 -17.56 10.53
N ARG A 226 11.50 -17.63 9.19
CA ARG A 226 12.75 -17.42 8.46
C ARG A 226 13.30 -16.02 8.70
N PHE A 227 12.46 -15.00 8.55
CA PHE A 227 12.82 -13.60 8.81
C PHE A 227 13.38 -13.45 10.24
N LEU A 228 12.60 -13.84 11.27
CA LEU A 228 12.95 -13.66 12.69
C LEU A 228 14.23 -14.39 13.12
N ARG A 229 14.60 -15.47 12.42
CA ARG A 229 15.82 -16.25 12.70
C ARG A 229 17.02 -15.80 11.86
N GLY A 230 16.79 -14.99 10.84
CA GLY A 230 17.79 -14.56 9.88
C GLY A 230 18.56 -13.32 10.33
N THR A 231 19.68 -13.06 9.67
CA THR A 231 20.47 -11.84 9.85
C THR A 231 19.67 -10.60 9.45
N GLU A 232 18.76 -10.74 8.48
CA GLU A 232 17.84 -9.68 8.06
C GLU A 232 16.99 -9.11 9.19
N TYR A 233 16.67 -9.90 10.23
CA TYR A 233 15.99 -9.40 11.41
C TYR A 233 16.86 -8.44 12.23
N VAL A 234 18.15 -8.73 12.36
CA VAL A 234 19.11 -7.83 13.04
C VAL A 234 19.26 -6.55 12.22
N THR A 235 19.43 -6.67 10.90
CA THR A 235 19.47 -5.52 9.99
C THR A 235 18.20 -4.67 10.12
N TRP A 236 17.03 -5.30 10.16
CA TRP A 236 15.76 -4.63 10.36
C TRP A 236 15.68 -3.92 11.71
N SER A 237 16.10 -4.54 12.82
CA SER A 237 16.00 -3.92 14.14
C SER A 237 16.86 -2.66 14.25
N GLU A 238 18.06 -2.70 13.68
CA GLU A 238 18.97 -1.54 13.64
C GLU A 238 18.42 -0.43 12.74
N ASN A 239 17.90 -0.78 11.55
CA ASN A 239 17.28 0.21 10.67
C ASN A 239 15.98 0.79 11.25
N LEU A 240 15.20 -0.01 11.99
CA LEU A 240 13.97 0.45 12.63
C LEU A 240 14.28 1.51 13.68
N PHE A 241 15.38 1.35 14.42
CA PHE A 241 15.86 2.35 15.36
C PHE A 241 16.12 3.68 14.66
N ASP A 242 16.85 3.66 13.54
CA ASP A 242 17.10 4.85 12.72
C ASP A 242 15.82 5.47 12.16
N LEU A 243 14.95 4.66 11.55
CA LEU A 243 13.68 5.11 10.97
C LEU A 243 12.75 5.73 12.02
N LYS A 244 12.71 5.17 13.23
CA LYS A 244 11.94 5.73 14.33
C LYS A 244 12.55 7.04 14.81
N GLN A 245 13.87 7.15 14.95
CA GLN A 245 14.52 8.41 15.29
C GLN A 245 14.29 9.52 14.25
N GLN A 246 14.17 9.17 12.97
CA GLN A 246 13.84 10.13 11.92
C GLN A 246 12.35 10.51 11.92
N ALA A 247 11.46 9.60 12.35
CA ALA A 247 10.01 9.82 12.41
C ALA A 247 9.55 10.51 13.70
N SER A 248 10.24 10.30 14.82
CA SER A 248 10.07 11.04 16.06
C SER A 248 10.96 12.27 16.03
N PHE A 249 10.38 13.45 16.22
CA PHE A 249 11.03 14.70 16.63
C PHE A 249 12.41 14.48 17.30
N GLY A 250 13.42 15.27 16.90
CA GLY A 250 14.74 15.25 17.53
C GLY A 250 14.65 15.22 19.07
N GLY A 251 15.23 14.19 19.67
CA GLY A 251 15.40 14.05 21.11
C GLY A 251 14.25 13.34 21.83
N HIS A 252 14.37 12.02 22.00
CA HIS A 252 14.14 11.32 23.28
C HIS A 252 14.22 9.79 23.10
N LEU A 253 15.39 9.30 22.70
CA LEU A 253 15.88 8.00 23.15
C LEU A 253 17.25 8.24 23.76
N THR A 254 17.26 8.83 24.96
CA THR A 254 18.43 8.84 25.81
C THR A 254 18.68 7.38 26.22
N VAL A 255 19.48 6.67 25.42
CA VAL A 255 20.10 5.43 25.87
C VAL A 255 20.81 5.77 27.17
N LEU A 256 20.43 5.09 28.25
CA LEU A 256 21.13 5.15 29.53
C LEU A 256 22.52 4.54 29.36
N SER A 257 23.43 5.30 28.75
CA SER A 257 24.87 5.08 28.85
C SER A 257 25.33 5.61 30.21
N ARG A 258 25.12 4.82 31.26
CA ARG A 258 25.83 5.00 32.54
C ARG A 258 26.33 3.65 33.03
N LEU A 259 27.48 3.26 32.52
CA LEU A 259 28.47 2.49 33.26
C LEU A 259 29.87 3.00 32.87
N SER A 260 30.27 4.10 33.53
CA SER A 260 31.66 4.45 33.84
C SER A 260 31.65 5.40 35.03
#